data_AF-A0A2W7RJ99-F1
#
_entry.id   AF-A0A2W7RJ99-F1
#
_cell.length_a   1.000
_cell.length_b   1.000
_cell.length_c   1.000
_cell.angle_alpha   90.00
_cell.angle_beta   90.00
_cell.angle_gamma   90.00
#
_symmetry.space_group_name_H-M   'P 1'
#
loop_
_entity.id
_entity.type
_entity.pdbx_description
1 polymer ?
#
loop_
_entity_poly.entity_id
_entity_poly.type
_entity_poly.pdbx_seq_one_letter_code
_entity_poly.pdbx_strand_id
1 'polypeptide(L)' 'MSRHLADKRSPSEGGRVKMFLKIARSPRAIWHRDAARPAGNRRLMEFLRIERGRTA' A
#
# COMPACT_ATOMS: atom_id res chain seq x y z
N MET A 1 8.60 2.38 -40.63
CA MET A 1 7.81 2.01 -39.43
C MET A 1 6.35 1.89 -39.85
N SER A 2 5.92 0.75 -40.42
CA SER A 2 4.52 0.56 -40.82
C SER A 2 3.72 0.01 -39.63
N ARG A 3 2.55 0.60 -39.37
CA ARG A 3 1.67 0.19 -38.27
C ARG A 3 0.86 -1.03 -38.71
N HIS A 4 0.84 -2.08 -37.90
CA HIS A 4 0.17 -3.35 -38.20
C HIS A 4 -1.35 -3.13 -38.36
N LEU A 5 -1.99 -3.78 -39.35
CA LEU A 5 -3.41 -3.57 -39.67
C LEU A 5 -4.35 -3.96 -38.51
N ALA A 6 -3.93 -4.85 -37.61
CA ALA A 6 -4.67 -5.20 -36.40
C ALA A 6 -4.53 -4.16 -35.28
N ASP A 7 -3.60 -3.21 -35.42
CA ASP A 7 -3.31 -2.17 -34.43
C ASP A 7 -4.11 -0.87 -34.72
N LYS A 8 -5.41 -1.04 -34.94
CA LYS A 8 -6.40 0.04 -35.10
C LYS A 8 -6.92 0.57 -33.76
N ARG A 9 -6.33 0.14 -32.64
CA ARG A 9 -6.75 0.63 -31.34
C ARG A 9 -6.34 2.10 -31.22
N SER A 10 -7.29 2.94 -30.80
CA SER A 10 -6.98 4.30 -30.40
C SER A 10 -5.90 4.24 -29.30
N PRO A 11 -4.80 5.00 -29.42
CA PRO A 11 -3.82 5.09 -28.36
C PRO A 11 -4.49 5.48 -27.04
N SER A 12 -4.05 4.89 -25.94
CA SER A 12 -4.50 5.32 -24.62
C SER A 12 -4.01 6.75 -24.37
N GLU A 13 -4.93 7.65 -24.01
CA GLU A 13 -4.60 9.03 -23.59
C GLU A 13 -3.93 9.08 -22.20
N GLY A 14 -3.67 7.93 -21.57
CA GLY A 14 -3.03 7.86 -20.26
C GLY A 14 -3.92 8.28 -19.09
N GLY A 15 -5.23 8.51 -19.31
CA GLY A 15 -6.17 8.93 -18.28
C GLY A 15 -6.19 8.05 -17.03
N ARG A 16 -6.08 6.72 -17.20
CA ARG A 16 -5.99 5.77 -16.07
C ARG A 16 -4.72 5.96 -15.24
N VAL A 17 -3.58 6.16 -15.89
CA VAL A 17 -2.28 6.42 -15.23
C VAL A 17 -2.32 7.77 -14.49
N LYS A 18 -2.89 8.80 -15.12
CA LYS A 18 -3.10 10.12 -14.51
C LYS A 18 -3.94 10.03 -13.23
N MET A 19 -5.06 9.31 -13.28
CA MET A 19 -5.94 9.14 -12.11
C MET A 19 -5.26 8.32 -11.00
N PHE A 20 -4.52 7.26 -11.36
CA PHE A 20 -3.75 6.50 -10.39
C PHE A 20 -2.71 7.37 -9.66
N LEU A 21 -1.92 8.15 -10.40
CA LEU A 21 -0.92 9.05 -9.81
C LEU A 21 -1.57 10.13 -8.93
N LYS A 22 -2.74 10.64 -9.31
CA LYS A 22 -3.51 11.60 -8.50
C LYS A 22 -3.89 10.99 -7.15
N ILE A 23 -4.37 9.75 -7.12
CA ILE A 23 -4.72 9.04 -5.89
C ILE A 23 -3.47 8.77 -5.04
N ALA A 24 -2.40 8.26 -5.66
CA ALA A 24 -1.18 7.89 -4.95
C ALA A 24 -0.44 9.09 -4.32
N ARG A 25 -0.51 10.27 -4.95
CA ARG A 25 0.12 11.50 -4.47
C ARG A 25 -0.80 12.32 -3.55
N SER A 26 -2.08 12.00 -3.48
CA SER A 26 -3.00 12.68 -2.57
C SER A 26 -2.70 12.23 -1.13
N PRO A 27 -2.58 13.17 -0.17
CA PRO A 27 -2.49 12.82 1.23
C PRO A 27 -3.68 11.93 1.60
N ARG A 28 -3.40 10.78 2.22
CA ARG A 28 -4.46 9.87 2.65
C ARG A 28 -5.41 10.62 3.60
N ALA A 29 -6.71 10.40 3.43
CA ALA A 29 -7.74 11.05 4.25
C ALA A 29 -7.52 10.77 5.74
N ILE A 30 -8.06 11.66 6.59
CA ILE A 30 -7.95 11.66 8.07
C ILE A 30 -8.30 10.30 8.70
N TRP A 31 -9.10 9.49 8.01
CA TRP A 31 -9.53 8.16 8.43
C TRP A 31 -8.51 7.03 8.20
N HIS A 32 -7.49 7.27 7.38
CA HIS A 32 -6.34 6.38 7.31
C HIS A 32 -5.49 6.62 8.55
N ARG A 33 -5.74 5.84 9.60
CA ARG A 33 -4.74 5.71 10.66
C ARG A 33 -3.53 5.04 10.04
N ASP A 34 -2.41 5.76 10.00
CA ASP A 34 -1.12 5.10 9.92
C ASP A 34 -1.12 4.04 11.03
N ALA A 35 -0.92 2.77 10.65
CA ALA A 35 -0.77 1.72 11.63
C ALA A 35 0.33 2.21 12.56
N ALA A 36 -0.03 2.52 13.81
CA ALA A 36 0.85 3.21 14.74
C ALA A 36 2.17 2.45 14.72
N ARG A 37 3.24 3.09 14.23
CA ARG A 37 4.57 2.49 14.24
C ARG A 37 4.81 2.16 15.71
N PRO A 38 4.90 0.87 16.09
CA PRO A 38 4.88 0.51 17.49
C PRO A 38 6.01 1.28 18.16
N ALA A 39 5.67 2.05 19.19
CA ALA A 39 6.63 2.75 20.00
C ALA A 39 7.46 1.68 20.74
N GLY A 40 8.56 1.25 20.11
CA GLY A 40 9.42 0.20 20.61
C GLY A 40 8.87 -1.22 20.43
N ASN A 41 9.46 -2.15 21.20
CA ASN A 41 9.36 -3.59 20.98
C ASN A 41 8.19 -4.24 21.76
N ARG A 42 7.02 -3.58 21.81
CA ARG A 42 5.87 -4.00 22.63
C ARG A 42 5.43 -5.45 22.36
N ARG A 43 5.37 -5.85 21.09
CA ARG A 43 5.01 -7.24 20.71
C ARG A 43 6.00 -8.27 21.24
N LEU A 44 7.30 -7.96 21.24
CA LEU A 44 8.32 -8.84 21.79
C LEU A 44 8.15 -9.00 23.32
N MET A 45 7.88 -7.90 24.01
CA MET A 45 7.62 -7.93 25.46
C MET A 45 6.35 -8.73 25.80
N GLU A 46 5.28 -8.58 25.02
CA GLU A 46 4.04 -9.36 25.18
C GLU A 46 4.29 -10.86 24.94
N PHE A 47 5.08 -11.22 23.93
CA PHE A 47 5.47 -12.61 23.66
C PHE A 47 6.25 -13.23 24.83
N LEU A 48 7.30 -12.55 25.31
CA LEU A 48 8.10 -13.02 26.44
C LEU A 48 7.26 -13.19 27.72
N ARG A 49 6.24 -12.34 27.92
CA ARG A 49 5.31 -12.46 29.05
C ARG A 49 4.44 -13.70 28.96
N ILE A 50 3.91 -14.01 27.77
CA ILE A 50 3.09 -15.21 27.56
C ILE A 50 3.91 -16.47 27.77
N GLU A 51 5.09 -16.55 27.16
CA GLU A 51 5.99 -17.70 27.32
C GLU A 51 6.35 -17.92 28.79
N ARG A 52 6.69 -16.86 29.53
CA ARG A 52 6.99 -16.95 30.96
C ARG A 52 5.78 -17.32 31.83
N GLY A 53 4.57 -16.95 31.42
CA GLY A 53 3.34 -17.35 32.10
C GLY A 53 2.94 -18.81 31.85
N ARG A 54 3.44 -19.43 30.78
CA ARG A 54 3.20 -20.84 30.43
C ARG A 54 4.18 -21.81 31.09
N THR A 55 5.28 -21.32 31.65
CA THR A 55 6.28 -22.14 32.36
C THR A 55 6.03 -22.30 33.86
N ALA A 56 4.93 -21.75 34.38
CA ALA A 56 4.55 -21.81 35.80
C ALA A 56 3.51 -22.90 36.06
#